data_AF-S5RZE8-F1
#
_entry.id   AF-S5RZE8-F1
#
_cell.length_a   1.000
_cell.length_b   1.000
_cell.length_c   1.000
_cell.angle_alpha   90.00
_cell.angle_beta   90.00
_cell.angle_gamma   90.00
#
_symmetry.space_group_name_H-M   'P 1'
#
loop_
_entity.id
_entity.type
_entity.pdbx_description
1 polymer ?
#
loop_
_entity_poly.entity_id
_entity_poly.type
_entity_poly.pdbx_seq_one_letter_code
_entity_poly.pdbx_strand_id
1 'polypeptide(L)'
;IGAAPFLHDGGWDSSHRYFMTAANNSNKVAVIDSKDRRLSALVDVGKTPHPGRGANFVHPKYGPVWSTSHLGDGSISLIGTDPKNHPQYAW
;
A
#
# COMPACT_ATOMS: atom_id res chain seq x y z
N ILE A 1 -1.99 -5.21 16.96
CA ILE A 1 -2.14 -4.47 15.67
C ILE A 1 -3.45 -4.92 15.03
N GLY A 2 -4.37 -3.99 14.76
CA GLY A 2 -5.67 -4.29 14.14
C GLY A 2 -5.60 -4.27 12.62
N ALA A 3 -4.80 -5.15 12.02
CA ALA A 3 -4.75 -5.29 10.57
C ALA A 3 -6.03 -5.92 10.02
N ALA A 4 -6.37 -5.64 8.77
CA ALA A 4 -7.51 -6.27 8.11
C ALA A 4 -7.31 -7.80 7.99
N PRO A 5 -8.38 -8.61 8.05
CA PRO A 5 -8.28 -10.06 7.92
C PRO A 5 -7.88 -10.47 6.48
N PHE A 6 -7.30 -11.66 6.35
CA PHE A 6 -6.84 -12.23 5.07
C PHE A 6 -5.67 -11.48 4.40
N LEU A 7 -4.68 -11.09 5.20
CA LEU A 7 -3.40 -10.66 4.66
C LEU A 7 -2.78 -11.82 3.85
N HIS A 8 -2.36 -11.52 2.63
CA HIS A 8 -1.81 -12.52 1.71
C HIS A 8 -0.36 -12.17 1.37
N ASP A 9 -0.16 -11.21 0.47
CA ASP A 9 1.13 -10.78 -0.05
C ASP A 9 1.35 -9.27 0.19
N GLY A 10 2.58 -8.83 -0.03
CA GLY A 10 2.99 -7.47 0.24
C GLY A 10 4.47 -7.22 0.00
N GLY A 11 4.86 -5.96 -0.01
CA GLY A 11 6.24 -5.54 -0.17
C GLY A 11 6.53 -4.21 0.50
N TRP A 12 7.80 -3.85 0.48
CA TRP A 12 8.28 -2.62 1.07
C TRP A 12 8.01 -1.43 0.14
N ASP A 13 7.71 -0.28 0.73
CA ASP A 13 7.85 1.00 0.05
C ASP A 13 9.32 1.25 -0.33
N SER A 14 9.56 2.22 -1.21
CA SER A 14 10.92 2.57 -1.68
C SER A 14 11.94 2.88 -0.57
N SER A 15 11.49 3.33 0.62
CA SER A 15 12.37 3.62 1.76
C SER A 15 12.64 2.42 2.68
N HIS A 16 12.00 1.28 2.42
CA HIS A 16 12.03 0.08 3.27
C HIS A 16 11.57 0.32 4.72
N ARG A 17 10.66 1.28 4.92
CA ARG A 17 10.07 1.58 6.25
C ARG A 17 8.64 1.08 6.37
N TYR A 18 7.83 1.30 5.35
CA TYR A 18 6.43 0.93 5.34
C TYR A 18 6.25 -0.39 4.60
N PHE A 19 5.71 -1.38 5.31
CA PHE A 19 5.29 -2.64 4.69
C PHE A 19 3.86 -2.50 4.19
N MET A 20 3.69 -2.63 2.87
CA MET A 20 2.43 -2.52 2.14
C MET A 20 1.92 -3.93 1.88
N THR A 21 0.80 -4.34 2.50
CA THR A 21 0.28 -5.71 2.35
C THR A 21 -1.21 -5.74 2.05
N ALA A 22 -1.60 -6.58 1.09
CA ALA A 22 -2.96 -6.72 0.63
C ALA A 22 -3.78 -7.58 1.59
N ALA A 23 -4.91 -7.05 2.03
CA ALA A 23 -6.03 -7.79 2.62
C ALA A 23 -7.04 -8.06 1.50
N ASN A 24 -6.75 -9.08 0.69
CA ASN A 24 -7.37 -9.31 -0.61
C ASN A 24 -8.90 -9.40 -0.55
N ASN A 25 -9.47 -10.15 0.39
CA ASN A 25 -10.92 -10.32 0.56
C ASN A 25 -11.62 -9.10 1.15
N SER A 26 -10.86 -8.10 1.60
CA SER A 26 -11.38 -6.85 2.17
C SER A 26 -11.21 -5.65 1.24
N ASN A 27 -10.65 -5.83 0.03
CA ASN A 27 -10.34 -4.74 -0.92
C ASN A 27 -9.51 -3.61 -0.30
N LYS A 28 -8.58 -3.97 0.59
CA LYS A 28 -7.75 -3.02 1.34
C LYS A 28 -6.27 -3.36 1.25
N VAL A 29 -5.45 -2.32 1.37
CA VAL A 29 -4.01 -2.44 1.62
C VAL A 29 -3.71 -1.91 3.03
N ALA A 30 -3.11 -2.73 3.87
CA ALA A 30 -2.62 -2.32 5.18
C ALA A 30 -1.20 -1.77 5.06
N VAL A 31 -0.97 -0.61 5.67
CA VAL A 31 0.34 0.06 5.71
C VAL A 31 0.89 -0.04 7.12
N ILE A 32 1.98 -0.79 7.30
CA ILE A 32 2.61 -1.02 8.60
C ILE A 32 3.93 -0.24 8.68
N ASP A 33 4.07 0.64 9.67
CA ASP A 33 5.35 1.28 9.97
C ASP A 33 6.24 0.29 10.74
N SER A 34 7.29 -0.22 10.08
CA SER A 34 8.20 -1.21 10.69
C SER A 34 9.11 -0.58 11.75
N LYS A 35 9.38 0.72 11.65
CA LYS A 35 10.18 1.46 12.62
C LYS A 35 9.42 1.68 13.91
N ASP A 36 8.19 2.20 13.80
CA ASP A 36 7.35 2.53 14.96
C ASP A 36 6.47 1.34 15.40
N ARG A 37 6.52 0.21 14.67
CA ARG A 37 5.81 -1.05 14.93
C ARG A 37 4.30 -0.87 15.11
N ARG A 38 3.68 -0.10 14.21
CA ARG A 38 2.24 0.21 14.25
C ARG A 38 1.58 0.16 12.89
N LEU A 39 0.27 -0.02 12.88
CA LEU A 39 -0.57 0.21 11.70
C LEU A 39 -0.64 1.72 11.44
N SER A 40 -0.22 2.16 10.26
CA SER A 40 -0.31 3.56 9.83
C SER A 40 -1.64 3.85 9.14
N ALA A 41 -2.08 2.97 8.24
CA ALA A 41 -3.29 3.17 7.45
C ALA A 41 -3.90 1.84 6.97
N LEU A 42 -5.20 1.89 6.66
CA LEU A 42 -5.91 0.91 5.84
C LEU A 42 -6.46 1.65 4.63
N VAL A 43 -5.89 1.41 3.46
CA VAL A 43 -6.23 2.11 2.22
C VAL A 43 -7.22 1.27 1.42
N ASP A 44 -8.36 1.86 1.06
CA ASP A 44 -9.34 1.24 0.16
C ASP A 44 -8.83 1.25 -1.29
N VAL A 45 -8.93 0.11 -1.96
CA VAL A 45 -8.49 -0.09 -3.34
C VAL A 45 -9.53 -0.86 -4.15
N GLY A 46 -9.19 -1.26 -5.37
CA GLY A 46 -10.04 -2.09 -6.22
C GLY A 46 -10.29 -3.49 -5.66
N LYS A 47 -10.97 -4.33 -6.44
CA LYS A 47 -11.40 -5.67 -6.02
C LYS A 47 -10.24 -6.66 -6.02
N THR A 48 -10.02 -7.33 -4.89
CA THR A 48 -8.99 -8.37 -4.76
C THR A 48 -7.59 -7.88 -5.16
N PRO A 49 -6.99 -6.96 -4.40
CA PRO A 49 -5.63 -6.52 -4.65
C PRO A 49 -4.66 -7.70 -4.59
N HIS A 50 -3.77 -7.80 -5.57
CA HIS A 50 -2.79 -8.88 -5.68
C HIS A 50 -1.43 -8.32 -6.14
N PRO A 51 -0.68 -7.71 -5.21
CA PRO A 51 0.54 -6.98 -5.54
C PRO A 51 1.77 -7.84 -5.84
N GLY A 52 1.84 -9.07 -5.35
CA GLY A 52 3.13 -9.70 -5.07
C GLY A 52 3.92 -8.85 -4.08
N ARG A 53 5.05 -8.28 -4.52
CA ARG A 53 5.79 -7.25 -3.75
C ARG A 53 5.36 -5.82 -4.07
N GLY A 54 4.50 -5.65 -5.08
CA GLY A 54 4.16 -4.39 -5.71
C GLY A 54 5.31 -3.79 -6.50
N ALA A 55 5.12 -2.56 -6.98
CA ALA A 55 6.13 -1.79 -7.69
C ALA A 55 6.25 -0.38 -7.10
N ASN A 56 7.49 0.09 -6.97
CA ASN A 56 7.80 1.41 -6.44
C ASN A 56 8.34 2.30 -7.56
N PHE A 57 7.85 3.54 -7.63
CA PHE A 57 8.38 4.56 -8.53
C PHE A 57 8.02 5.98 -8.04
N VAL A 58 8.62 7.00 -8.63
CA VAL A 58 8.29 8.39 -8.35
C VAL A 58 7.28 8.89 -9.38
N HIS A 59 6.06 9.18 -8.95
CA HIS A 59 5.03 9.78 -9.79
C HIS A 59 5.29 11.29 -9.93
N PRO A 60 5.24 11.87 -11.15
CA PRO A 60 5.60 13.29 -11.37
C PRO A 60 4.80 14.30 -10.54
N LYS A 61 3.56 13.95 -10.17
CA LYS A 61 2.67 14.80 -9.37
C LYS A 61 2.57 14.40 -7.90
N TYR A 62 2.68 13.10 -7.60
CA TYR A 62 2.33 12.55 -6.28
C TYR A 62 3.54 12.17 -5.43
N GLY A 63 4.75 12.27 -6.00
CA GLY A 63 5.97 11.85 -5.32
C GLY A 63 6.11 10.31 -5.32
N PRO A 64 6.85 9.74 -4.35
CA PRO A 64 7.01 8.30 -4.22
C PRO A 64 5.68 7.57 -4.03
N VAL A 65 5.41 6.59 -4.88
CA VAL A 65 4.22 5.73 -4.82
C VAL A 65 4.60 4.26 -4.85
N TRP A 66 3.76 3.44 -4.23
CA TRP A 66 3.73 1.98 -4.37
C TRP A 66 2.44 1.57 -5.09
N SER A 67 2.53 0.64 -6.04
CA SER A 67 1.41 0.23 -6.87
C SER A 67 1.02 -1.24 -6.72
N THR A 68 -0.28 -1.51 -6.81
CA THR A 68 -0.86 -2.87 -6.87
C THR A 68 -1.85 -3.01 -8.03
N SER A 69 -1.82 -4.15 -8.70
CA SER A 69 -2.88 -4.60 -9.60
C SER A 69 -3.99 -5.34 -8.85
N HIS A 70 -5.11 -5.57 -9.52
CA HIS A 70 -6.31 -6.20 -8.97
C HIS A 70 -6.77 -7.36 -9.84
N LEU A 71 -6.92 -8.55 -9.23
CA LEU A 71 -7.44 -9.72 -9.95
C LEU A 71 -8.94 -9.61 -10.22
N GLY A 72 -9.67 -8.85 -9.40
CA GLY A 72 -11.13 -8.78 -9.45
C GLY A 72 -11.69 -7.76 -10.45
N ASP A 73 -10.90 -6.79 -10.91
CA ASP A 73 -11.39 -5.73 -11.81
C ASP A 73 -10.36 -5.15 -12.81
N GLY A 74 -9.11 -5.62 -12.81
CA GLY A 74 -8.08 -5.18 -13.75
C GLY A 74 -7.55 -3.76 -13.53
N SER A 75 -7.99 -3.06 -12.48
CA SER A 75 -7.48 -1.73 -12.14
C SER A 75 -6.07 -1.79 -11.55
N ILE A 76 -5.37 -0.65 -11.56
CA ILE A 76 -4.10 -0.45 -10.85
C ILE A 76 -4.27 0.73 -9.90
N SER A 77 -4.01 0.51 -8.62
CA SER A 77 -4.01 1.57 -7.60
C SER A 77 -2.59 2.02 -7.32
N LEU A 78 -2.42 3.33 -7.17
CA LEU A 78 -1.17 3.97 -6.73
C LEU A 78 -1.40 4.55 -5.33
N ILE A 79 -0.54 4.20 -4.37
CA ILE A 79 -0.63 4.63 -2.98
C ILE A 79 0.63 5.47 -2.67
N GLY A 80 0.46 6.69 -2.17
CA GLY A 80 1.58 7.54 -1.79
C GLY A 80 2.30 7.01 -0.55
N THR A 81 3.63 7.00 -0.57
CA THR A 81 4.44 6.39 0.52
C THR A 81 5.38 7.36 1.22
N ASP A 82 5.22 8.66 0.99
CA ASP A 82 6.05 9.70 1.62
C ASP A 82 5.22 10.68 2.48
N PRO A 83 4.83 10.27 3.70
CA PRO A 83 4.04 11.11 4.60
C PRO A 83 4.80 12.32 5.15
N LYS A 84 6.11 12.45 4.88
CA LYS A 84 6.91 13.59 5.35
C LYS A 84 6.95 14.73 4.34
N ASN A 85 7.30 14.44 3.08
CA ASN A 85 7.42 15.48 2.07
C ASN A 85 6.17 15.59 1.18
N HIS A 86 5.33 14.56 1.14
CA HIS A 86 4.08 14.52 0.36
C HIS A 86 2.86 14.12 1.23
N PRO A 87 2.63 14.76 2.40
CA PRO A 87 1.59 14.36 3.34
C PRO A 87 0.17 14.41 2.77
N GLN A 88 -0.08 15.26 1.77
CA GLN A 88 -1.38 15.38 1.10
C GLN A 88 -1.72 14.18 0.20
N TYR A 89 -0.74 13.33 -0.13
CA TYR A 89 -0.91 12.15 -0.98
C TYR A 89 -0.64 10.83 -0.23
N ALA A 90 -0.23 10.91 1.04
CA ALA A 90 -0.12 9.75 1.93
C ALA A 90 -1.39 9.69 2.82
N TRP A 91 -2.17 8.62 2.85
CA TRP A 91 -2.09 7.32 2.15
C TRP A 91 -3.35 7.07 1.35
#